data_AF-A0A6A1R7W6-F1
#
_entry.id   AF-A0A6A1R7W6-F1
#
_cell.length_a   1.000
_cell.length_b   1.000
_cell.length_c   1.000
_cell.angle_alpha   90.00
_cell.angle_beta   90.00
_cell.angle_gamma   90.00
#
_symmetry.space_group_name_H-M   'P 1'
#
loop_
_entity.id
_entity.type
_entity.pdbx_description
1 polymer ?
#
loop_
_entity_poly.entity_id
_entity_poly.type
_entity_poly.pdbx_seq_one_letter_code
_entity_poly.pdbx_strand_id
1 'polypeptide(L)'
;MEIVWSNSAAALWMCVVIAVAAASISYTITMTELFAPVRAWTQKLGHMIGYLFTCFYCMSHWVVIAAVLIYQPRLIQSGSLVCDLIVSTFFTITISALACGLLFRVFLTAMAMKLKQKEMAEAMSK
;
A
#
# COMPACT_ATOMS: atom_id res chain seq x y z
N MET A 1 15.73 18.55 24.50
CA MET A 1 14.70 18.22 23.49
C MET A 1 13.77 17.22 24.16
N GLU A 2 12.66 17.70 24.72
CA GLU A 2 11.66 16.82 25.33
C GLU A 2 10.76 16.29 24.21
N ILE A 3 10.68 14.96 24.07
CA ILE A 3 9.78 14.32 23.12
C ILE A 3 8.39 14.32 23.73
N VAL A 4 7.49 15.14 23.19
CA VAL A 4 6.11 15.25 23.69
C VAL A 4 5.18 14.36 22.88
N TRP A 5 4.49 13.46 23.58
CA TRP A 5 3.47 12.55 23.03
C TRP A 5 2.06 13.15 23.15
N SER A 6 1.80 14.33 22.60
CA SER A 6 0.45 14.91 22.63
C SER A 6 -0.33 14.54 21.35
N ASN A 7 -1.52 13.94 21.51
CA ASN A 7 -2.39 13.43 20.42
C ASN A 7 -1.86 12.24 19.61
N SER A 8 -0.93 11.45 20.17
CA SER A 8 -0.33 10.28 19.52
C SER A 8 -1.35 9.25 19.03
N ALA A 9 -2.47 9.07 19.73
CA ALA A 9 -3.51 8.13 19.34
C ALA A 9 -4.17 8.49 17.99
N ALA A 10 -4.48 9.77 17.78
CA ALA A 10 -5.06 10.24 16.51
C ALA A 10 -4.04 10.14 15.37
N ALA A 11 -2.78 10.49 15.63
CA ALA A 11 -1.70 10.34 14.65
C ALA A 11 -1.45 8.87 14.27
N LEU A 12 -1.42 7.96 15.26
CA LEU A 12 -1.32 6.52 15.04
C LEU A 12 -2.49 6.00 14.20
N TRP A 13 -3.72 6.42 14.53
CA TRP A 13 -4.91 6.05 13.76
C TRP A 13 -4.81 6.55 12.31
N MET A 14 -4.40 7.79 12.09
CA MET A 14 -4.17 8.32 10.76
C MET A 14 -3.13 7.51 9.99
N CYS A 15 -2.00 7.15 10.61
CA CYS A 15 -1.00 6.28 9.99
C CYS A 15 -1.59 4.92 9.58
N VAL A 16 -2.42 4.30 10.43
CA VAL A 16 -3.08 3.02 10.10
C VAL A 16 -4.03 3.18 8.92
N VAL A 17 -4.89 4.20 8.93
CA VAL A 17 -5.84 4.48 7.84
C VAL A 17 -5.08 4.73 6.53
N ILE A 18 -4.05 5.57 6.55
CA ILE A 18 -3.19 5.85 5.40
C ILE A 18 -2.53 4.57 4.90
N ALA A 19 -1.97 3.74 5.79
CA ALA A 19 -1.28 2.52 5.42
C ALA A 19 -2.19 1.51 4.70
N VAL A 20 -3.41 1.31 5.21
CA VAL A 20 -4.42 0.42 4.60
C VAL A 20 -4.89 0.99 3.27
N ALA A 21 -5.25 2.27 3.23
CA ALA A 21 -5.67 2.92 1.99
C ALA A 21 -4.57 2.88 0.91
N ALA A 22 -3.32 3.15 1.29
CA ALA A 22 -2.19 3.10 0.39
C ALA A 22 -1.94 1.69 -0.14
N ALA A 23 -2.07 0.67 0.71
CA ALA A 23 -1.95 -0.72 0.29
C ALA A 23 -3.05 -1.10 -0.70
N SER A 24 -4.31 -0.73 -0.43
CA SER A 24 -5.43 -0.97 -1.33
C SER A 24 -5.30 -0.25 -2.67
N ILE A 25 -5.01 1.06 -2.67
CA ILE A 25 -4.80 1.86 -3.88
C ILE A 25 -3.68 1.25 -4.74
N SER A 26 -2.57 0.88 -4.10
CA SER A 26 -1.42 0.30 -4.78
C SER A 26 -1.74 -1.05 -5.39
N TYR A 27 -2.48 -1.89 -4.65
CA TYR A 27 -2.98 -3.15 -5.19
C TYR A 27 -3.90 -2.92 -6.40
N THR A 28 -4.84 -1.98 -6.29
CA THR A 28 -5.74 -1.63 -7.39
C THR A 28 -4.97 -1.20 -8.64
N ILE A 29 -4.02 -0.27 -8.51
CA ILE A 29 -3.24 0.24 -9.65
C ILE A 29 -2.39 -0.87 -10.28
N THR A 30 -1.79 -1.73 -9.46
CA THR A 30 -0.81 -2.71 -9.95
C THR A 30 -1.42 -4.02 -10.41
N MET A 31 -2.62 -4.40 -9.94
CA MET A 31 -3.22 -5.73 -10.19
C MET A 31 -4.53 -5.69 -10.98
N THR A 32 -5.29 -4.59 -10.97
CA THR A 32 -6.58 -4.58 -11.68
C THR A 32 -6.40 -4.34 -13.17
N GLU A 33 -7.24 -4.99 -13.97
CA GLU A 33 -7.23 -4.88 -15.43
C GLU A 33 -7.49 -3.44 -15.91
N LEU A 34 -8.23 -2.64 -15.14
CA LEU A 34 -8.50 -1.24 -15.45
C LEU A 34 -7.22 -0.42 -15.65
N PHE A 35 -6.15 -0.75 -14.92
CA PHE A 35 -4.86 -0.07 -14.98
C PHE A 35 -3.84 -0.78 -15.87
N ALA A 36 -4.21 -1.86 -16.58
CA ALA A 36 -3.36 -2.48 -17.60
C ALA A 36 -2.78 -1.49 -18.64
N PRO A 37 -3.56 -0.56 -19.24
CA PRO A 37 -2.99 0.39 -20.21
C PRO A 37 -1.99 1.36 -19.57
N VAL A 38 -2.24 1.80 -18.33
CA VAL A 38 -1.32 2.67 -17.58
C VAL A 38 0.00 1.94 -17.33
N ARG A 39 -0.06 0.69 -16.85
CA ARG A 39 1.14 -0.15 -16.65
C ARG A 39 1.91 -0.35 -17.96
N ALA A 40 1.23 -0.68 -19.06
CA ALA A 40 1.89 -0.86 -20.35
C ALA A 40 2.54 0.44 -20.86
N TRP A 41 1.93 1.59 -20.60
CA TRP A 41 2.51 2.89 -20.95
C TRP A 41 3.74 3.23 -20.09
N THR A 42 3.69 3.00 -18.78
CA THR A 42 4.81 3.33 -17.89
C THR A 42 6.04 2.45 -18.14
N GLN A 43 5.87 1.22 -18.63
CA GLN A 43 6.99 0.39 -19.10
C GLN A 43 7.79 1.04 -20.24
N LYS A 44 7.16 1.89 -21.06
CA LYS A 44 7.84 2.61 -22.15
C LYS A 44 8.66 3.81 -21.66
N LEU A 45 8.41 4.31 -20.45
CA LEU A 45 9.09 5.46 -19.86
C LEU A 45 10.43 5.10 -19.20
N GLY A 46 10.72 3.81 -19.06
CA GLY A 46 11.98 3.30 -18.51
C GLY A 46 11.77 2.24 -17.43
N HIS A 47 12.81 1.44 -17.19
CA HIS A 47 12.76 0.27 -16.31
C HIS A 47 12.29 0.59 -14.88
N MET A 48 12.81 1.68 -14.28
CA MET A 48 12.50 2.04 -12.90
C MET A 48 11.03 2.47 -12.71
N ILE A 49 10.51 3.30 -13.63
CA ILE A 49 9.13 3.77 -13.58
C ILE A 49 8.19 2.61 -13.92
N GLY A 50 8.52 1.78 -14.92
CA GLY A 50 7.76 0.57 -15.22
C GLY A 50 7.62 -0.34 -14.00
N TYR A 51 8.74 -0.64 -13.32
CA TYR A 51 8.75 -1.51 -12.14
C TYR A 51 7.88 -0.98 -11.00
N LEU A 52 7.85 0.34 -10.79
CA LEU A 52 7.02 0.97 -9.78
C LEU A 52 5.52 0.64 -9.97
N PHE A 53 5.03 0.67 -11.21
CA PHE A 53 3.61 0.43 -11.51
C PHE A 53 3.22 -1.05 -11.60
N THR A 54 4.17 -1.97 -11.48
CA THR A 54 3.90 -3.43 -11.44
C THR A 54 4.10 -4.03 -10.05
N CYS A 55 4.75 -3.31 -9.15
CA CYS A 55 5.05 -3.74 -7.79
C CYS A 55 4.12 -3.03 -6.77
N PHE A 56 3.10 -3.72 -6.26
CA PHE A 56 2.16 -3.15 -5.26
C PHE A 56 2.87 -2.65 -3.99
N TYR A 57 3.93 -3.34 -3.56
CA TYR A 57 4.76 -2.94 -2.42
C TYR A 57 5.49 -1.62 -2.72
N CYS A 58 6.10 -1.51 -3.89
CA CYS A 58 6.84 -0.33 -4.29
C CYS A 58 5.89 0.85 -4.44
N MET A 59 4.75 0.65 -5.11
CA MET A 59 3.73 1.68 -5.29
C MET A 59 3.19 2.19 -3.94
N SER A 60 3.03 1.32 -2.94
CA SER A 60 2.52 1.72 -1.63
C SER A 60 3.43 2.69 -0.89
N HIS A 61 4.74 2.62 -1.11
CA HIS A 61 5.69 3.58 -0.52
C HIS A 61 5.41 4.99 -1.02
N TRP A 62 5.22 5.15 -2.33
CA TRP A 62 4.96 6.45 -2.94
C TRP A 62 3.58 6.99 -2.57
N VAL A 63 2.58 6.13 -2.47
CA VAL A 63 1.24 6.53 -2.00
C VAL A 63 1.29 6.96 -0.53
N VAL A 64 2.03 6.26 0.34
CA VAL A 64 2.24 6.66 1.74
C VAL A 64 2.98 7.99 1.81
N ILE A 65 4.07 8.17 1.07
CA ILE A 65 4.84 9.43 1.06
C ILE A 65 3.92 10.59 0.66
N ALA A 66 3.15 10.44 -0.42
CA ALA A 66 2.20 11.47 -0.85
C ALA A 66 1.15 11.76 0.23
N ALA A 67 0.56 10.74 0.84
CA ALA A 67 -0.45 10.91 1.88
C ALA A 67 0.12 11.57 3.14
N VAL A 68 1.32 11.18 3.59
CA VAL A 68 1.96 11.80 4.77
C VAL A 68 2.33 13.25 4.50
N LEU A 69 2.73 13.60 3.27
CA LEU A 69 2.98 15.00 2.90
C LEU A 69 1.70 15.86 2.95
N ILE A 70 0.55 15.29 2.60
CA ILE A 70 -0.76 15.97 2.61
C ILE A 70 -1.33 16.07 4.03
N TYR A 71 -1.43 14.94 4.74
CA TYR A 71 -2.11 14.87 6.04
C TYR A 71 -1.20 15.17 7.23
N GLN A 72 0.12 15.14 7.03
CA GLN A 72 1.13 15.43 8.05
C GLN A 72 0.88 14.77 9.41
N PRO A 73 0.65 13.44 9.50
CA PRO A 73 0.56 12.76 10.78
C PRO A 73 1.92 12.89 11.50
N ARG A 74 1.91 13.39 12.73
CA ARG A 74 3.13 13.54 13.56
C ARG A 74 3.01 12.62 14.77
N LEU A 75 3.73 11.50 14.71
CA LEU A 75 3.78 10.52 15.82
C LEU A 75 4.62 10.99 16.99
N ILE A 76 5.67 11.75 16.68
CA ILE A 76 6.64 12.29 17.62
C ILE A 76 6.69 13.79 17.37
N GLN A 77 6.84 14.59 18.43
CA GLN A 77 7.11 16.02 18.33
C GLN A 77 8.51 16.28 18.87
N SER A 78 9.48 16.47 17.97
CA SER A 78 10.89 16.72 18.30
C SER A 78 11.31 18.18 18.11
N GLY A 79 10.42 19.02 17.57
CA GLY A 79 10.70 20.42 17.19
C GLY A 79 11.17 20.59 15.74
N SER A 80 11.55 19.50 15.05
CA SER A 80 11.83 19.49 13.62
C SER A 80 10.73 18.78 12.84
N LEU A 81 9.94 19.56 12.08
CA LEU A 81 8.84 19.03 11.26
C LEU A 81 9.31 17.92 10.31
N VAL A 82 10.47 18.09 9.68
CA VAL A 82 10.99 17.14 8.70
C VAL A 82 11.33 15.80 9.36
N CYS A 83 11.97 15.82 10.52
CA CYS A 83 12.30 14.61 11.26
C CYS A 83 11.04 13.86 11.69
N ASP A 84 10.05 14.59 12.22
CA ASP A 84 8.79 14.02 12.68
C ASP A 84 7.99 13.36 11.54
N LEU A 85 7.98 13.99 10.35
CA LEU A 85 7.35 13.44 9.15
C LEU A 85 8.11 12.25 8.58
N ILE A 86 9.44 12.24 8.61
CA ILE A 86 10.25 11.09 8.17
C ILE A 86 9.93 9.87 9.03
N VAL A 87 9.94 10.03 10.37
CA VAL A 87 9.60 8.93 11.28
C VAL A 87 8.18 8.42 11.01
N SER A 88 7.23 9.33 10.87
CA SER A 88 5.83 8.97 10.60
C SER A 88 5.65 8.31 9.24
N THR A 89 6.43 8.72 8.23
CA THR A 89 6.45 8.11 6.90
C THR A 89 6.92 6.67 6.95
N PHE A 90 8.11 6.40 7.52
CA PHE A 90 8.66 5.05 7.57
C PHE A 90 7.85 4.12 8.47
N PHE A 91 7.28 4.63 9.55
CA PHE A 91 6.31 3.89 10.36
C PHE A 91 5.08 3.48 9.53
N THR A 92 4.50 4.44 8.81
CA THR A 92 3.32 4.19 7.96
C THR A 92 3.64 3.23 6.80
N ILE A 93 4.81 3.36 6.18
CA ILE A 93 5.30 2.44 5.13
C ILE A 93 5.38 1.01 5.68
N THR A 94 5.91 0.83 6.89
CA THR A 94 6.03 -0.49 7.51
C THR A 94 4.67 -1.14 7.72
N ILE A 95 3.68 -0.37 8.22
CA ILE A 95 2.30 -0.87 8.36
C ILE A 95 1.70 -1.18 6.98
N SER A 96 1.95 -0.32 5.99
CA SER A 96 1.42 -0.51 4.64
C SER A 96 2.00 -1.77 4.00
N ALA A 97 3.27 -2.07 4.22
CA ALA A 97 3.91 -3.31 3.77
C ALA A 97 3.24 -4.55 4.37
N LEU A 98 2.93 -4.53 5.66
CA LEU A 98 2.20 -5.60 6.33
C LEU A 98 0.78 -5.76 5.75
N ALA A 99 0.08 -4.65 5.53
CA ALA A 99 -1.24 -4.65 4.89
C ALA A 99 -1.18 -5.18 3.46
N CYS A 100 -0.18 -4.79 2.67
CA CYS A 100 0.08 -5.34 1.34
C CYS A 100 0.29 -6.86 1.37
N GLY A 101 1.08 -7.37 2.33
CA GLY A 101 1.28 -8.80 2.52
C GLY A 101 -0.02 -9.54 2.86
N LEU A 102 -0.85 -8.96 3.73
CA LEU A 102 -2.15 -9.52 4.08
C LEU A 102 -3.10 -9.54 2.87
N LEU A 103 -3.22 -8.43 2.15
CA LEU A 103 -4.05 -8.33 0.94
C LEU A 103 -3.61 -9.35 -0.12
N PHE A 104 -2.30 -9.50 -0.32
CA PHE A 104 -1.76 -10.48 -1.24
C PHE A 104 -2.11 -11.91 -0.85
N ARG A 105 -2.03 -12.26 0.45
CA ARG A 105 -2.45 -13.58 0.96
C ARG A 105 -3.94 -13.82 0.72
N VAL A 106 -4.79 -12.85 1.05
CA VAL A 106 -6.24 -12.93 0.82
C VAL A 106 -6.54 -13.15 -0.67
N PHE A 107 -5.86 -12.42 -1.56
CA PHE A 107 -6.03 -12.58 -3.00
C PHE A 107 -5.61 -13.96 -3.49
N LEU A 108 -4.46 -14.48 -3.06
CA LEU A 108 -4.02 -15.84 -3.42
C LEU A 108 -5.05 -16.90 -3.00
N THR A 109 -5.61 -16.77 -1.79
CA THR A 109 -6.68 -17.65 -1.31
C THR A 109 -7.93 -17.54 -2.18
N ALA A 110 -8.34 -16.31 -2.56
CA ALA A 110 -9.48 -16.10 -3.44
C ALA A 110 -9.28 -16.74 -4.82
N MET A 111 -8.08 -16.60 -5.41
CA MET A 111 -7.73 -17.22 -6.69
C MET A 111 -7.73 -18.75 -6.61
N ALA A 112 -7.17 -19.33 -5.53
CA ALA A 112 -7.19 -20.77 -5.32
C ALA A 112 -8.63 -21.32 -5.20
N MET A 113 -9.52 -20.61 -4.50
CA MET A 113 -10.94 -20.97 -4.42
C MET A 113 -11.61 -20.93 -5.79
N LYS A 114 -11.32 -19.90 -6.61
CA LYS A 114 -11.88 -19.78 -7.96
C LYS A 114 -11.42 -20.91 -8.89
N LEU A 115 -10.15 -21.31 -8.83
CA LEU A 115 -9.65 -22.45 -9.58
C LEU A 115 -10.35 -23.74 -9.18
N LYS A 116 -10.45 -24.02 -7.87
CA LYS A 116 -11.15 -25.22 -7.36
C LYS A 116 -12.63 -25.24 -7.75
N GLN A 117 -13.31 -24.10 -7.72
CA GLN A 117 -14.70 -24.00 -8.19
C GLN A 117 -14.83 -24.35 -9.67
N LYS A 118 -13.88 -23.91 -10.51
CA LYS A 118 -13.86 -24.24 -11.94
C LYS A 118 -13.64 -25.73 -12.18
N GLU A 119 -12.68 -26.34 -11.48
CA GLU A 119 -12.42 -27.79 -11.57
C GLU A 119 -13.63 -28.64 -11.16
N MET A 120 -14.32 -28.26 -10.07
CA MET A 120 -15.53 -28.97 -9.63
C MET A 120 -16.68 -28.82 -10.64
N ALA A 121 -16.86 -27.62 -11.21
CA ALA A 121 -17.88 -27.40 -12.24
C ALA A 121 -17.62 -28.23 -13.51
N GLU A 122 -16.36 -28.30 -13.96
CA GLU A 122 -15.95 -29.13 -15.10
C GLU A 122 -16.19 -30.62 -14.81
N ALA A 123 -15.87 -31.10 -13.59
CA ALA A 123 -16.09 -32.49 -13.19
C ALA A 123 -17.57 -32.88 -13.09
N MET A 124 -18.46 -31.96 -12.73
CA MET A 124 -19.92 -32.20 -12.69
C MET A 124 -20.60 -32.10 -14.07
N SER A 125 -19.92 -31.48 -15.05
CA SER A 125 -20.40 -31.39 -16.43
C SER A 125 -20.05 -32.61 -17.30
N LYS A 126 -19.34 -33.58 -16.73
CA LYS A 126 -18.84 -34.79 -17.38
C LYS A 126 -19.52 -36.03 -16.80
#